data_AF-A0AAE9ED60-F1
#
_entry.id   AF-A0AAE9ED60-F1
#
_cell.length_a   1.000
_cell.length_b   1.000
_cell.length_c   1.000
_cell.angle_alpha   90.00
_cell.angle_beta   90.00
_cell.angle_gamma   90.00
#
_symmetry.space_group_name_H-M   'P 1'
#
loop_
_entity.id
_entity.type
_entity.pdbx_description
1 polymer ?
#
loop_
_entity_poly.entity_id
_entity_poly.type
_entity_poly.pdbx_seq_one_letter_code
_entity_poly.pdbx_strand_id
1 'polypeptide(L)'
;MTLFMTIPMLLPIGFSIERFVALGMARSYENVRTLLGPVLVAVLILSDVSLIYNVFKNEKFDDPFISFILIPATSAAQFNNFFWFLLHVEITNFFCNCILLLVHSRLKNNFRFLLQRRTLSVRYELEEISQSSQFTLIVSFTHLLFVGWYLIAIISVRTVGQDFFGGYVPYTVARGVYCAVPTYNLIIVFVGIKSLRMMNLRRHNKVQSTVQMKTTGTEGAKNYEIAISTYWSSVSSGINVVNA
;
A
#
# COMPACT_ATOMS: atom_id res chain seq x y z
N MET A 1 -14.16 -2.38 19.45
CA MET A 1 -13.25 -1.23 19.60
C MET A 1 -11.80 -1.63 19.31
N THR A 2 -11.24 -2.66 19.94
CA THR A 2 -9.93 -3.26 19.59
C THR A 2 -9.82 -3.66 18.12
N LEU A 3 -10.86 -4.33 17.59
CA LEU A 3 -10.99 -4.70 16.17
C LEU A 3 -10.86 -3.52 15.19
N PHE A 4 -11.36 -2.33 15.56
CA PHE A 4 -11.24 -1.15 14.69
C PHE A 4 -9.83 -0.54 14.70
N MET A 5 -8.98 -0.87 15.67
CA MET A 5 -7.58 -0.47 15.68
C MET A 5 -6.67 -1.49 15.00
N THR A 6 -6.95 -2.79 15.16
CA THR A 6 -6.10 -3.86 14.64
C THR A 6 -6.31 -4.11 13.15
N ILE A 7 -7.53 -3.95 12.63
CA ILE A 7 -7.82 -4.06 11.19
C ILE A 7 -6.93 -3.12 10.35
N PRO A 8 -6.84 -1.80 10.64
CA PRO A 8 -5.94 -0.90 9.91
C PRO A 8 -4.47 -1.32 9.91
N MET A 9 -4.00 -2.01 10.95
CA MET A 9 -2.62 -2.50 11.05
C MET A 9 -2.36 -3.73 10.16
N LEU A 10 -3.40 -4.49 9.81
CA LEU A 10 -3.28 -5.67 8.95
C LEU A 10 -3.51 -5.35 7.45
N LEU A 11 -4.17 -4.23 7.14
CA LEU A 11 -4.42 -3.80 5.75
C LEU A 11 -3.15 -3.68 4.87
N PRO A 12 -2.01 -3.14 5.36
CA PRO A 12 -0.80 -3.03 4.56
C PRO A 12 -0.31 -4.37 3.98
N ILE A 13 -0.52 -5.47 4.71
CA ILE A 13 -0.13 -6.83 4.30
C ILE A 13 -0.95 -7.27 3.08
N GLY A 14 -2.26 -6.99 3.10
CA GLY A 14 -3.16 -7.30 1.99
C GLY A 14 -2.69 -6.62 0.70
N PHE A 15 -2.32 -5.34 0.78
CA PHE A 15 -1.77 -4.62 -0.35
C PHE A 15 -0.47 -5.25 -0.85
N SER A 16 0.43 -5.65 0.04
CA SER A 16 1.69 -6.28 -0.36
C SER A 16 1.49 -7.64 -1.03
N ILE A 17 0.60 -8.48 -0.51
CA ILE A 17 0.25 -9.76 -1.15
C ILE A 17 -0.33 -9.52 -2.54
N GLU A 18 -1.27 -8.57 -2.67
CA GLU A 18 -1.84 -8.19 -3.96
C GLU A 18 -0.74 -7.76 -4.95
N ARG A 19 0.22 -6.94 -4.52
CA ARG A 19 1.33 -6.49 -5.36
C ARG A 19 2.27 -7.64 -5.76
N PHE A 20 2.54 -8.59 -4.86
CA PHE A 20 3.34 -9.79 -5.20
C PHE A 20 2.65 -10.65 -6.26
N VAL A 21 1.34 -10.89 -6.11
CA VAL A 21 0.55 -11.63 -7.08
C VAL A 21 0.50 -10.88 -8.41
N ALA A 22 0.32 -9.56 -8.39
CA ALA A 22 0.32 -8.72 -9.59
C ALA A 22 1.63 -8.83 -10.38
N LEU A 23 2.76 -8.76 -9.67
CA LEU A 23 4.08 -8.89 -10.30
C LEU A 23 4.30 -10.29 -10.91
N GLY A 24 3.87 -11.35 -10.22
CA GLY A 24 3.98 -12.73 -10.71
C GLY A 24 3.05 -13.05 -11.88
N MET A 25 1.85 -12.46 -11.90
CA MET A 25 0.79 -12.72 -12.87
C MET A 25 0.54 -11.57 -13.84
N ALA A 26 1.56 -10.74 -14.15
CA ALA A 26 1.40 -9.53 -14.96
C ALA A 26 0.73 -9.70 -16.34
N ARG A 27 0.61 -10.93 -16.87
CA ARG A 27 -0.08 -11.24 -18.14
C ARG A 27 -1.58 -11.54 -17.98
N SER A 28 -1.99 -12.04 -16.82
CA SER A 28 -3.35 -12.48 -16.50
C SER A 28 -3.97 -11.69 -15.35
N TYR A 29 -3.26 -10.67 -14.87
CA TYR A 29 -3.66 -9.85 -13.74
C TYR A 29 -5.01 -9.15 -13.95
N GLU A 30 -5.32 -8.74 -15.17
CA GLU A 30 -6.54 -8.01 -15.51
C GLU A 30 -7.83 -8.75 -15.08
N ASN A 31 -7.89 -10.06 -15.27
CA ASN A 31 -9.03 -10.90 -14.85
C ASN A 31 -9.03 -11.26 -13.36
N VAL A 32 -7.84 -11.34 -12.73
CA VAL A 32 -7.70 -11.76 -11.32
C VAL A 32 -7.87 -10.57 -10.35
N ARG A 33 -7.58 -9.35 -10.81
CA ARG A 33 -7.62 -8.09 -10.04
C ARG A 33 -8.97 -7.83 -9.37
N THR A 34 -10.08 -8.15 -10.02
CA THR A 34 -11.43 -7.82 -9.54
C THR A 34 -11.89 -8.70 -8.37
N LEU A 35 -11.40 -9.94 -8.28
CA LEU A 35 -11.79 -10.88 -7.22
C LEU A 35 -10.80 -10.88 -6.05
N LEU A 36 -9.51 -10.67 -6.31
CA LEU A 36 -8.46 -10.81 -5.29
C LEU A 36 -8.60 -9.81 -4.13
N GLY A 37 -8.98 -8.56 -4.43
CA GLY A 37 -9.15 -7.51 -3.41
C GLY A 37 -10.21 -7.85 -2.35
N PRO A 38 -11.47 -8.11 -2.74
CA PRO A 38 -12.53 -8.49 -1.79
C PRO A 38 -12.20 -9.74 -0.97
N VAL A 39 -11.59 -10.75 -1.59
CA VAL A 39 -11.19 -11.99 -0.91
C VAL A 39 -10.12 -11.71 0.15
N LEU A 40 -9.10 -10.91 -0.18
CA LEU A 40 -8.06 -10.53 0.78
C LEU A 40 -8.64 -9.76 1.97
N VAL A 41 -9.56 -8.83 1.74
CA VAL A 41 -10.21 -8.08 2.81
C VAL A 41 -11.00 -9.01 3.74
N ALA A 42 -11.78 -9.94 3.18
CA ALA A 42 -12.54 -10.91 3.97
C ALA A 42 -11.62 -11.82 4.81
N VAL A 43 -10.53 -12.32 4.22
CA VAL A 43 -9.54 -13.15 4.92
C VAL A 43 -8.87 -12.37 6.06
N LEU A 44 -8.49 -11.12 5.83
CA LEU A 44 -7.87 -10.27 6.85
C LEU A 44 -8.82 -10.02 8.02
N ILE A 45 -10.08 -9.68 7.76
CA ILE A 45 -11.09 -9.48 8.82
C ILE A 45 -11.29 -10.76 9.64
N LEU A 46 -11.44 -11.91 8.97
CA LEU A 46 -11.61 -13.20 9.66
C LEU A 46 -10.38 -13.55 10.50
N SER A 47 -9.18 -13.28 9.98
CA SER A 47 -7.93 -13.51 10.71
C SER A 47 -7.82 -12.63 11.96
N ASP A 48 -8.20 -11.35 11.87
CA ASP A 48 -8.17 -10.41 12.98
C ASP A 48 -9.17 -10.80 14.08
N VAL A 49 -10.41 -11.14 13.69
CA VAL A 49 -11.44 -11.64 14.62
C VAL A 49 -10.96 -12.90 15.33
N SER A 50 -10.31 -13.82 14.60
CA SER A 50 -9.79 -15.07 15.17
C SER A 50 -8.66 -14.82 16.17
N LEU A 51 -7.75 -13.88 15.89
CA LEU A 51 -6.68 -13.49 16.79
C LEU A 51 -7.22 -12.84 18.07
N ILE A 52 -8.16 -11.90 17.95
CA ILE A 52 -8.80 -11.26 19.10
C ILE A 52 -9.56 -12.29 19.94
N TYR A 53 -10.30 -13.20 19.31
CA TYR A 53 -11.00 -14.27 20.01
C TYR A 53 -10.03 -15.14 20.82
N ASN A 54 -8.90 -15.54 20.23
CA ASN A 54 -7.90 -16.36 20.93
C ASN A 54 -7.30 -15.64 22.14
N VAL A 55 -7.13 -14.32 22.09
CA VAL A 55 -6.59 -13.53 23.21
C VAL A 55 -7.58 -13.39 24.37
N PHE A 56 -8.88 -13.33 24.09
CA PHE A 56 -9.92 -13.11 25.12
C PHE A 56 -10.70 -14.36 25.52
N LYS A 57 -10.49 -15.52 24.87
CA LYS A 57 -11.26 -16.75 25.11
C LYS A 57 -11.30 -17.21 26.57
N ASN A 58 -10.22 -16.96 27.32
CA ASN A 58 -10.06 -17.43 28.70
C ASN A 58 -10.29 -16.33 29.74
N GLU A 59 -10.78 -15.16 29.31
CA GLU A 59 -10.92 -13.98 30.17
C GLU A 59 -12.28 -13.97 30.88
N LYS A 60 -12.28 -13.72 32.21
CA LYS A 60 -13.51 -13.75 33.02
C LYS A 60 -14.13 -12.37 33.29
N PHE A 61 -13.49 -11.28 32.86
CA PHE A 61 -14.05 -9.92 32.90
C PHE A 61 -14.59 -9.49 34.29
N ASP A 62 -13.99 -10.01 35.36
CA ASP A 62 -14.47 -9.81 36.75
C ASP A 62 -14.08 -8.43 37.34
N ASP A 63 -13.10 -7.74 36.75
CA ASP A 63 -12.59 -6.44 37.20
C ASP A 63 -13.18 -5.25 36.41
N PRO A 64 -13.22 -4.02 36.96
CA PRO A 64 -13.55 -2.82 36.18
C PRO A 64 -12.46 -2.53 35.14
N PHE A 65 -12.71 -2.92 33.89
CA PHE A 65 -11.83 -2.67 32.76
C PHE A 65 -12.36 -1.54 31.86
N ILE A 66 -11.44 -0.69 31.40
CA ILE A 66 -11.68 0.19 30.25
C ILE A 66 -11.03 -0.50 29.06
N SER A 67 -11.83 -0.87 28.05
CA SER A 67 -11.48 -1.68 26.85
C SER A 67 -10.24 -1.28 26.05
N PHE A 68 -9.49 -0.26 26.47
CA PHE A 68 -8.21 0.17 25.91
C PHE A 68 -7.12 0.39 26.97
N ILE A 69 -7.46 0.89 28.15
CA ILE A 69 -6.47 1.38 29.13
C ILE A 69 -6.10 0.26 30.09
N LEU A 70 -7.07 -0.54 30.52
CA LEU A 70 -6.94 -1.59 31.52
C LEU A 70 -7.37 -2.91 30.89
N ILE A 71 -6.38 -3.64 30.38
CA ILE A 71 -6.58 -5.04 30.02
C ILE A 71 -6.54 -5.84 31.32
N PRO A 72 -7.49 -6.76 31.55
CA PRO A 72 -7.46 -7.63 32.71
C PRO A 72 -6.10 -8.35 32.83
N ALA A 73 -5.63 -8.52 34.06
CA ALA A 73 -4.27 -9.00 34.34
C ALA A 73 -4.01 -10.41 33.79
N THR A 74 -5.06 -11.22 33.72
CA THR A 74 -5.15 -12.59 33.22
C THR A 74 -4.80 -12.73 31.73
N SER A 75 -5.21 -11.80 30.87
CA SER A 75 -4.86 -11.78 29.43
C SER A 75 -3.69 -10.86 29.08
N ALA A 76 -3.13 -10.13 30.04
CA ALA A 76 -2.08 -9.13 29.80
C ALA A 76 -0.86 -9.70 29.06
N ALA A 77 -0.42 -10.91 29.41
CA ALA A 77 0.71 -11.58 28.77
C ALA A 77 0.40 -11.98 27.32
N GLN A 78 -0.79 -12.53 27.06
CA GLN A 78 -1.23 -12.90 25.72
C GLN A 78 -1.38 -11.66 24.82
N PHE A 79 -1.89 -10.57 25.38
CA PHE A 79 -2.02 -9.30 24.67
C PHE A 79 -0.65 -8.65 24.37
N ASN A 80 0.35 -8.83 25.23
CA ASN A 80 1.70 -8.37 24.96
C ASN A 80 2.36 -9.16 23.82
N ASN A 81 2.17 -10.48 23.80
CA ASN A 81 2.62 -11.33 22.69
C ASN A 81 1.95 -10.93 21.37
N PHE A 82 0.66 -10.58 21.42
CA PHE A 82 -0.07 -10.05 20.27
C PHE A 82 0.53 -8.74 19.73
N PHE A 83 0.95 -7.81 20.60
CA PHE A 83 1.64 -6.59 20.15
C PHE A 83 3.02 -6.86 19.52
N TRP A 84 3.79 -7.79 20.08
CA TRP A 84 5.05 -8.23 19.46
C TRP A 84 4.82 -8.87 18.10
N PHE A 85 3.78 -9.69 17.96
CA PHE A 85 3.38 -10.28 16.68
C PHE A 85 3.02 -9.20 15.65
N LEU A 86 2.18 -8.23 16.01
CA LEU A 86 1.82 -7.11 15.11
C LEU A 86 3.04 -6.31 14.66
N LEU A 87 3.98 -6.03 15.57
CA LEU A 87 5.22 -5.34 15.25
C LEU A 87 6.08 -6.15 14.28
N HIS A 88 6.22 -7.46 14.49
CA HIS A 88 6.93 -8.34 13.57
C HIS A 88 6.30 -8.35 12.17
N VAL A 89 4.97 -8.43 12.11
CA VAL A 89 4.24 -8.45 10.84
C VAL A 89 4.46 -7.16 10.03
N GLU A 90 4.40 -5.99 10.67
CA GLU A 90 4.66 -4.70 10.00
C GLU A 90 6.10 -4.58 9.49
N ILE A 91 7.07 -5.05 10.28
CA ILE A 91 8.49 -5.09 9.87
C ILE A 91 8.66 -6.03 8.67
N THR A 92 8.14 -7.26 8.74
CA THR A 92 8.21 -8.22 7.63
C THR A 92 7.53 -7.66 6.39
N ASN A 93 6.37 -7.02 6.53
CA ASN A 93 5.66 -6.39 5.42
C ASN A 93 6.51 -5.31 4.74
N PHE A 94 7.18 -4.45 5.50
CA PHE A 94 8.10 -3.46 4.95
C PHE A 94 9.26 -4.11 4.18
N PHE A 95 9.89 -5.16 4.72
CA PHE A 95 10.94 -5.90 4.02
C PHE A 95 10.44 -6.56 2.73
N CYS A 96 9.25 -7.17 2.77
CA CYS A 96 8.60 -7.74 1.58
C CYS A 96 8.41 -6.69 0.48
N ASN A 97 7.94 -5.48 0.82
CA ASN A 97 7.80 -4.39 -0.15
C ASN A 97 9.14 -3.90 -0.71
N CYS A 98 10.18 -3.83 0.13
CA CYS A 98 11.54 -3.51 -0.32
C CYS A 98 12.07 -4.57 -1.31
N ILE A 99 11.90 -5.85 -0.99
CA ILE A 99 12.27 -6.96 -1.88
C ILE A 99 11.50 -6.86 -3.20
N LEU A 100 10.19 -6.57 -3.15
CA LEU A 100 9.37 -6.41 -4.35
C LEU A 100 9.93 -5.31 -5.26
N LEU A 101 10.29 -4.15 -4.71
CA LEU A 101 10.87 -3.05 -5.49
C LEU A 101 12.25 -3.40 -6.06
N LEU A 102 13.08 -4.15 -5.31
CA LEU A 102 14.36 -4.66 -5.80
C LEU A 102 14.19 -5.65 -6.95
N VAL A 103 13.26 -6.62 -6.80
CA VAL A 103 12.92 -7.59 -7.85
C VAL A 103 12.43 -6.85 -9.08
N HIS A 104 11.54 -5.87 -8.93
CA HIS A 104 11.05 -5.07 -10.03
C HIS A 104 12.18 -4.27 -10.71
N SER A 105 13.10 -3.67 -9.95
CA SER A 105 14.23 -2.92 -10.50
C SER A 105 15.21 -3.81 -11.28
N ARG A 106 15.48 -5.01 -10.76
CA ARG A 106 16.29 -6.03 -11.46
C ARG A 106 15.59 -6.54 -12.70
N LEU A 107 14.30 -6.84 -12.60
CA LEU A 107 13.48 -7.23 -13.75
C LEU A 107 13.51 -6.13 -14.79
N LYS A 108 13.27 -4.86 -14.45
CA LYS A 108 13.32 -3.75 -15.41
C LYS A 108 14.65 -3.64 -16.16
N ASN A 109 15.78 -3.86 -15.49
CA ASN A 109 17.10 -3.85 -16.12
C ASN A 109 17.34 -5.06 -17.03
N ASN A 110 17.03 -6.28 -16.57
CA ASN A 110 17.23 -7.51 -17.35
C ASN A 110 16.18 -7.69 -18.46
N PHE A 111 14.92 -7.37 -18.19
CA PHE A 111 13.82 -7.42 -19.14
C PHE A 111 13.80 -6.23 -20.09
N ARG A 112 14.62 -5.18 -19.96
CA ARG A 112 14.62 -4.08 -20.95
C ARG A 112 14.85 -4.59 -22.38
N PHE A 113 15.65 -5.65 -22.52
CA PHE A 113 15.87 -6.40 -23.76
C PHE A 113 14.68 -7.29 -24.18
N LEU A 114 13.94 -7.88 -23.22
CA LEU A 114 12.78 -8.75 -23.48
C LEU A 114 11.46 -7.99 -23.68
N LEU A 115 11.27 -6.86 -22.98
CA LEU A 115 10.13 -5.95 -23.12
C LEU A 115 10.08 -5.35 -24.52
N GLN A 116 11.24 -5.15 -25.16
CA GLN A 116 11.33 -4.64 -26.53
C GLN A 116 10.52 -5.51 -27.52
N ARG A 117 10.37 -6.82 -27.22
CA ARG A 117 9.59 -7.80 -28.00
C ARG A 117 8.17 -8.08 -27.48
N ARG A 118 7.76 -7.54 -26.33
CA ARG A 118 6.40 -7.74 -25.76
C ARG A 118 5.40 -6.68 -26.22
N THR A 119 4.12 -7.03 -26.14
CA THR A 119 2.98 -6.16 -26.50
C THR A 119 2.93 -4.90 -25.65
N LEU A 120 2.33 -3.84 -26.20
CA LEU A 120 2.20 -2.53 -25.55
C LEU A 120 1.42 -2.60 -24.23
N SER A 121 0.41 -3.48 -24.18
CA SER A 121 -0.41 -3.73 -22.98
C SER A 121 0.41 -4.22 -21.79
N VAL A 122 1.29 -5.21 -21.99
CA VAL A 122 2.10 -5.77 -20.89
C VAL A 122 3.10 -4.74 -20.35
N ARG A 123 3.59 -3.84 -21.21
CA ARG A 123 4.47 -2.75 -20.75
C ARG A 123 3.74 -1.75 -19.88
N TYR A 124 2.51 -1.42 -20.25
CA TYR A 124 1.65 -0.53 -19.47
C TYR A 124 1.35 -1.14 -18.11
N GLU A 125 0.90 -2.40 -18.07
CA GLU A 125 0.60 -3.14 -16.83
C GLU A 125 1.81 -3.21 -15.89
N LEU A 126 3.01 -3.51 -16.40
CA LEU A 126 4.21 -3.54 -15.57
C LEU A 126 4.59 -2.17 -14.99
N GLU A 127 4.42 -1.09 -15.75
CA GLU A 127 4.67 0.26 -15.24
C GLU A 127 3.60 0.67 -14.20
N GLU A 128 2.34 0.28 -14.38
CA GLU A 128 1.28 0.47 -13.38
C GLU A 128 1.61 -0.29 -12.09
N ILE A 129 1.99 -1.57 -12.19
CA ILE A 129 2.40 -2.40 -11.05
C ILE A 129 3.60 -1.77 -10.34
N SER A 130 4.59 -1.25 -11.08
CA SER A 130 5.76 -0.58 -10.51
C SER A 130 5.39 0.66 -9.71
N GLN A 131 4.57 1.55 -10.29
CA GLN A 131 4.18 2.80 -9.64
C GLN A 131 3.29 2.53 -8.43
N SER A 132 2.36 1.60 -8.56
CA SER A 132 1.53 1.12 -7.45
C SER A 132 2.36 0.45 -6.35
N SER A 133 3.44 -0.27 -6.68
CA SER A 133 4.31 -0.87 -5.66
C SER A 133 5.13 0.18 -4.90
N GLN A 134 5.56 1.26 -5.55
CA GLN A 134 6.20 2.40 -4.88
C GLN A 134 5.25 3.06 -3.88
N PHE A 135 3.98 3.20 -4.23
CA PHE A 135 2.94 3.68 -3.31
C PHE A 135 2.82 2.80 -2.08
N THR A 136 2.66 1.48 -2.28
CA THR A 136 2.49 0.51 -1.20
C THR A 136 3.69 0.51 -0.26
N LEU A 137 4.91 0.74 -0.77
CA LEU A 137 6.10 0.92 0.06
C LEU A 137 6.00 2.19 0.93
N ILE A 138 5.64 3.34 0.36
CA ILE A 138 5.48 4.59 1.10
C ILE A 138 4.43 4.44 2.22
N VAL A 139 3.31 3.80 1.90
CA VAL A 139 2.24 3.51 2.86
C VAL A 139 2.76 2.59 3.96
N SER A 140 3.40 1.47 3.62
CA SER A 140 3.92 0.52 4.61
C SER A 140 5.02 1.12 5.50
N PHE A 141 5.88 1.97 4.95
CA PHE A 141 6.87 2.71 5.74
C PHE A 141 6.20 3.67 6.73
N THR A 142 5.16 4.37 6.29
CA THR A 142 4.41 5.30 7.15
C THR A 142 3.70 4.54 8.27
N HIS A 143 3.08 3.40 7.96
CA HIS A 143 2.51 2.50 8.95
C HIS A 143 3.56 2.03 9.96
N LEU A 144 4.70 1.52 9.49
CA LEU A 144 5.78 1.08 10.37
C LEU A 144 6.27 2.20 11.30
N LEU A 145 6.39 3.44 10.81
CA LEU A 145 6.84 4.57 11.63
C LEU A 145 5.82 4.87 12.74
N PHE A 146 4.54 5.08 12.39
CA PHE A 146 3.53 5.50 13.37
C PHE A 146 3.03 4.36 14.25
N VAL A 147 2.67 3.22 13.66
CA VAL A 147 2.20 2.03 14.39
C VAL A 147 3.35 1.40 15.16
N GLY A 148 4.53 1.28 14.55
CA GLY A 148 5.71 0.74 15.24
C GLY A 148 6.10 1.60 16.44
N TRP A 149 6.13 2.93 16.30
CA TRP A 149 6.38 3.83 17.43
C TRP A 149 5.34 3.64 18.55
N TYR A 150 4.06 3.56 18.19
CA TYR A 150 2.97 3.32 19.13
C TYR A 150 3.14 2.00 19.89
N LEU A 151 3.43 0.89 19.19
CA LEU A 151 3.61 -0.42 19.79
C LEU A 151 4.83 -0.46 20.72
N ILE A 152 5.96 0.12 20.30
CA ILE A 152 7.19 0.19 21.12
C ILE A 152 6.94 1.01 22.39
N ALA A 153 6.26 2.15 22.30
CA ALA A 153 5.96 2.99 23.45
C ALA A 153 5.06 2.26 24.47
N ILE A 154 4.03 1.55 24.00
CA ILE A 154 3.13 0.78 24.88
C ILE A 154 3.84 -0.39 25.55
N ILE A 155 4.65 -1.14 24.78
CA ILE A 155 5.44 -2.25 25.34
C ILE A 155 6.40 -1.70 26.40
N SER A 156 7.06 -0.57 26.14
CA SER A 156 8.01 0.06 27.08
C SER A 156 7.32 0.48 28.38
N VAL A 157 6.16 1.16 28.31
CA VAL A 157 5.38 1.54 29.50
C VAL A 157 4.94 0.30 30.29
N ARG A 158 4.61 -0.79 29.59
CA ARG A 158 4.22 -2.06 30.23
C ARG A 158 5.39 -2.76 30.90
N THR A 159 6.59 -2.77 30.30
CA THR A 159 7.78 -3.44 30.87
C THR A 159 8.35 -2.70 32.06
N VAL A 160 8.28 -1.37 32.06
CA VAL A 160 8.80 -0.52 33.13
C VAL A 160 7.93 -0.61 34.40
N GLY A 161 6.62 -0.86 34.23
CA GLY A 161 5.72 -1.16 35.34
C GLY A 161 5.35 0.05 36.21
N GLN A 162 4.61 -0.21 37.29
CA GLN A 162 4.05 0.84 38.16
C GLN A 162 5.11 1.56 39.01
N ASP A 163 6.19 0.85 39.38
CA ASP A 163 7.21 1.34 40.32
C ASP A 163 7.95 2.57 39.79
N PHE A 164 8.18 2.64 38.48
CA PHE A 164 8.81 3.78 37.83
C PHE A 164 7.93 5.04 37.79
N PHE A 165 6.60 4.86 37.67
CA PHE A 165 5.66 5.97 37.58
C PHE A 165 5.23 6.52 38.95
N GLY A 166 5.70 5.93 40.06
CA GLY A 166 5.43 6.42 41.41
C GLY A 166 4.00 6.17 41.90
N GLY A 167 3.29 5.20 41.31
CA GLY A 167 1.96 4.80 41.77
C GLY A 167 0.99 4.35 40.67
N TYR A 168 -0.14 3.79 41.08
CA TYR A 168 -1.15 3.24 40.17
C TYR A 168 -1.80 4.30 39.26
N VAL A 169 -2.08 5.49 39.81
CA VAL A 169 -2.69 6.61 39.08
C VAL A 169 -1.80 7.12 37.93
N PRO A 170 -0.55 7.54 38.17
CA PRO A 170 0.33 8.01 37.09
C PRO A 170 0.64 6.91 36.06
N TYR A 171 0.76 5.65 36.47
CA TYR A 171 0.91 4.51 35.56
C TYR A 171 -0.32 4.34 34.63
N THR A 172 -1.52 4.45 35.19
CA THR A 172 -2.77 4.36 34.42
C THR A 172 -2.94 5.54 33.47
N VAL A 173 -2.56 6.74 33.88
CA VAL A 173 -2.54 7.94 33.03
C VAL A 173 -1.55 7.77 31.88
N ALA A 174 -0.33 7.29 32.14
CA ALA A 174 0.66 7.03 31.11
C ALA A 174 0.13 6.04 30.05
N ARG A 175 -0.50 4.95 30.48
CA ARG A 175 -1.18 4.00 29.58
C ARG A 175 -2.33 4.66 28.80
N GLY A 176 -3.13 5.49 29.46
CA GLY A 176 -4.22 6.24 28.84
C GLY A 176 -3.77 7.19 27.73
N VAL A 177 -2.67 7.92 27.94
CA VAL A 177 -2.11 8.85 26.95
C VAL A 177 -1.69 8.12 25.68
N TYR A 178 -1.00 6.97 25.80
CA TYR A 178 -0.61 6.20 24.63
C TYR A 178 -1.79 5.49 23.96
N CYS A 179 -2.84 5.13 24.69
CA CYS A 179 -4.10 4.62 24.11
C CYS A 179 -4.93 5.68 23.37
N ALA A 180 -4.76 6.97 23.70
CA ALA A 180 -5.46 8.09 23.06
C ALA A 180 -4.84 8.54 21.72
N VAL A 181 -3.85 7.81 21.20
CA VAL A 181 -3.17 8.09 19.93
C VAL A 181 -3.67 7.23 18.76
N PRO A 182 -4.98 6.97 18.49
CA PRO A 182 -5.39 6.51 17.17
C PRO A 182 -5.43 7.64 16.13
N THR A 183 -4.97 8.84 16.47
CA THR A 183 -4.81 9.97 15.54
C THR A 183 -3.91 9.62 14.35
N TYR A 184 -3.00 8.64 14.49
CA TYR A 184 -2.21 8.16 13.37
C TYR A 184 -3.06 7.59 12.23
N ASN A 185 -4.25 7.02 12.51
CA ASN A 185 -5.12 6.50 11.45
C ASN A 185 -5.53 7.60 10.46
N LEU A 186 -5.76 8.83 10.95
CA LEU A 186 -6.05 9.98 10.09
C LEU A 186 -4.80 10.47 9.35
N ILE A 187 -3.65 10.49 10.02
CA ILE A 187 -2.37 10.91 9.43
C ILE A 187 -1.99 10.00 8.26
N ILE A 188 -2.11 8.68 8.45
CA ILE A 188 -1.82 7.67 7.43
C ILE A 188 -2.72 7.87 6.20
N VAL A 189 -4.02 8.11 6.39
CA VAL A 189 -4.95 8.37 5.29
C VAL A 189 -4.55 9.64 4.53
N PHE A 190 -4.19 10.71 5.24
CA PHE A 190 -3.76 11.95 4.60
C PHE A 190 -2.45 11.78 3.81
N VAL A 191 -1.48 11.05 4.37
CA VAL A 191 -0.23 10.70 3.68
C VAL A 191 -0.52 9.86 2.43
N GLY A 192 -1.44 8.90 2.53
CA GLY A 192 -1.91 8.09 1.40
C GLY A 192 -2.50 8.94 0.28
N ILE A 193 -3.43 9.86 0.59
CA ILE A 193 -4.04 10.77 -0.39
C ILE A 193 -2.97 11.65 -1.06
N LYS A 194 -2.07 12.24 -0.27
CA LYS A 194 -0.99 13.11 -0.79
C LYS A 194 -0.04 12.34 -1.71
N SER A 195 0.36 11.14 -1.30
CA SER A 195 1.23 10.26 -2.09
C SER A 195 0.56 9.86 -3.41
N LEU A 196 -0.71 9.47 -3.36
CA LEU A 196 -1.50 9.13 -4.55
C LEU A 196 -1.61 10.32 -5.52
N ARG A 197 -1.90 11.52 -5.01
CA ARG A 197 -1.98 12.73 -5.83
C ARG A 197 -0.64 13.05 -6.50
N MET A 198 0.46 12.96 -5.76
CA MET A 198 1.81 13.21 -6.29
C MET A 198 2.18 12.23 -7.42
N MET A 199 1.90 10.94 -7.24
CA MET A 199 2.15 9.96 -8.29
C MET A 199 1.26 10.16 -9.52
N ASN A 200 -0.02 10.48 -9.33
CA ASN A 200 -0.93 10.77 -10.43
C ASN A 200 -0.47 11.97 -11.26
N LEU A 201 0.04 13.02 -10.60
CA LEU A 201 0.63 14.18 -11.27
C LEU A 201 1.89 13.81 -12.07
N ARG A 202 2.81 13.02 -11.47
CA ARG A 202 4.00 12.53 -12.18
C ARG A 202 3.63 11.68 -13.40
N ARG A 203 2.62 10.83 -13.28
CA ARG A 203 2.08 10.02 -14.38
C ARG A 203 1.53 10.90 -15.49
N HIS A 204 0.68 11.87 -15.16
CA HIS A 204 0.10 12.79 -16.13
C HIS A 204 1.18 13.55 -16.90
N ASN A 205 2.18 14.10 -16.19
CA ASN A 205 3.30 14.81 -16.81
C ASN A 205 4.15 13.90 -17.72
N LYS A 206 4.37 12.65 -17.33
CA LYS A 206 5.13 11.67 -18.14
C LYS A 206 4.38 11.29 -19.41
N VAL A 207 3.06 11.10 -19.35
CA VAL A 207 2.25 10.84 -20.54
C VAL A 207 2.27 12.05 -21.47
N GLN A 208 2.05 13.25 -20.92
CA GLN A 208 2.04 14.49 -21.69
C GLN A 208 3.40 14.78 -22.36
N SER A 209 4.53 14.42 -21.75
CA SER A 209 5.86 14.60 -22.34
C SER A 209 6.27 13.51 -23.33
N THR A 210 5.69 12.32 -23.23
CA THR A 210 6.02 11.17 -24.11
C THR A 210 5.14 11.13 -25.37
N VAL A 211 3.92 11.64 -25.29
CA VAL A 211 2.99 11.68 -26.43
C VAL A 211 3.39 12.83 -27.37
N GLN A 212 4.06 12.47 -28.46
CA GLN A 212 4.49 13.44 -29.49
C GLN A 212 3.33 14.00 -30.32
N MET A 213 2.21 13.28 -30.39
CA MET A 213 1.05 13.66 -31.20
C MET A 213 -0.17 13.85 -30.29
N LYS A 214 -0.57 15.10 -30.09
CA LYS A 214 -1.86 15.41 -29.46
C LYS A 214 -2.96 15.07 -30.45
N THR A 215 -4.02 14.41 -29.99
CA THR A 215 -5.20 14.03 -30.79
C THR A 215 -6.41 14.93 -30.53
N THR A 216 -6.32 15.83 -29.55
CA THR A 216 -7.43 16.69 -29.12
C THR A 216 -7.00 18.16 -29.02
N GLY A 217 -7.92 19.07 -29.31
CA GLY A 217 -7.67 20.52 -29.31
C GLY A 217 -7.06 21.04 -30.62
N THR A 218 -6.69 22.31 -30.64
CA THR A 218 -6.10 23.00 -31.82
C THR A 218 -4.81 22.34 -32.30
N GLU A 219 -3.95 21.94 -31.36
CA GLU A 219 -2.72 21.17 -31.64
C GLU A 219 -3.03 19.78 -32.24
N GLY A 220 -4.16 19.18 -31.88
CA GLY A 220 -4.62 17.93 -32.48
C GLY A 220 -5.10 18.10 -33.91
N ALA A 221 -5.91 19.13 -34.17
CA ALA A 221 -6.35 19.48 -35.52
C ALA A 221 -5.16 19.70 -36.45
N LYS A 222 -4.13 20.43 -35.99
CA LYS A 222 -2.90 20.70 -36.74
C LYS A 222 -2.12 19.42 -37.08
N ASN A 223 -2.04 18.47 -36.13
CA ASN A 223 -1.42 17.15 -36.38
C ASN A 223 -2.17 16.32 -37.43
N TYR A 224 -3.51 16.33 -37.40
CA TYR A 224 -4.31 15.66 -38.44
C TYR A 224 -4.16 16.33 -39.81
N GLU A 225 -4.13 17.66 -39.85
CA GLU A 225 -3.94 18.42 -41.09
C GLU A 225 -2.56 18.17 -41.72
N ILE A 226 -1.50 18.08 -40.90
CA ILE A 226 -0.16 17.68 -41.35
C ILE A 226 -0.16 16.24 -41.87
N ALA A 227 -0.82 15.30 -41.17
CA ALA A 227 -0.88 13.90 -41.61
C ALA A 227 -1.66 13.75 -42.93
N ILE A 228 -2.80 14.44 -43.08
CA ILE A 228 -3.62 14.43 -44.28
C ILE A 228 -2.86 15.04 -45.46
N SER A 229 -2.25 16.22 -45.27
CA SER A 229 -1.47 16.88 -46.33
C SER A 229 -0.25 16.06 -46.76
N THR A 230 0.44 15.39 -45.82
CA THR A 230 1.56 14.49 -46.13
C THR A 230 1.10 13.25 -46.91
N TYR A 231 -0.07 12.70 -46.59
CA TYR A 231 -0.65 11.60 -47.34
C TYR A 231 -0.97 12.02 -48.78
N TRP A 232 -1.66 13.15 -48.97
CA TRP A 232 -2.01 13.65 -50.30
C TRP A 232 -0.78 13.99 -51.16
N SER A 233 0.29 14.55 -50.56
CA SER A 233 1.53 14.82 -51.28
C SER A 233 2.30 13.54 -51.65
N SER A 234 2.19 12.48 -50.86
CA SER A 234 2.77 11.17 -51.20
C SER A 234 2.03 10.49 -52.38
N VAL A 235 0.71 10.65 -52.44
CA VAL A 235 -0.12 10.11 -53.53
C VAL A 235 0.12 10.90 -54.82
N SER A 236 0.17 12.23 -54.75
CA SER A 236 0.39 13.07 -55.94
C SER A 236 1.80 12.92 -56.52
N SER A 237 2.82 12.75 -55.69
CA SER A 237 4.18 12.45 -56.15
C SER A 237 4.29 11.06 -56.78
N GLY A 238 3.61 10.04 -56.24
CA GLY A 238 3.54 8.71 -56.85
C GLY A 238 2.87 8.70 -58.23
N ILE A 239 1.82 9.50 -58.43
CA ILE A 239 1.14 9.65 -59.72
C ILE A 239 2.04 10.31 -60.77
N ASN A 240 2.85 11.30 -60.37
CA ASN A 240 3.78 11.99 -61.28
C ASN A 240 4.95 11.09 -61.74
N VAL A 241 5.32 10.06 -60.98
CA VAL A 241 6.37 9.08 -61.36
C VAL A 241 5.84 8.00 -62.30
N VAL A 242 4.54 7.69 -62.25
CA VAL A 242 3.91 6.68 -63.13
C VAL A 242 3.53 7.25 -64.51
N ASN A 243 3.39 8.58 -64.60
CA ASN A 243 3.01 9.28 -65.84
C ASN A 243 4.20 9.95 -66.58
N ALA A 244 5.44 9.65 -66.18
CA ALA A 244 6.68 10.09 -66.85
C ALA A 244 7.37 8.89 -67.50
#